data_AF-A0A932GUY0-F1
#
_entry.id   AF-A0A932GUY0-F1
#
_cell.length_a   1.000
_cell.length_b   1.000
_cell.length_c   1.000
_cell.angle_alpha   90.00
_cell.angle_beta   90.00
_cell.angle_gamma   90.00
#
_symmetry.space_group_name_H-M   'P 1'
#
loop_
_entity.id
_entity.type
_entity.pdbx_description
1 polymer ?
#
loop_
_entity_poly.entity_id
_entity_poly.type
_entity_poly.pdbx_seq_one_letter_code
_entity_poly.pdbx_strand_id
1 'polypeptide(L)' 'MEHFVLLCGAGQCGCPAVEITQNGVTIGEGDKVVKLTSEQWNLLVDKIRSGELTSLEEVSVEQSDECCC' A
#
# COMPACT_ATOMS: atom_id res chain seq x y z
N MET A 1 18.56 9.26 2.37
CA MET A 1 17.92 8.26 3.24
C MET A 1 16.85 7.62 2.40
N GLU A 2 16.96 6.31 2.19
CA GLU A 2 15.97 5.53 1.44
C GLU A 2 15.17 4.73 2.45
N HIS A 3 13.84 4.77 2.36
CA HIS A 3 12.95 4.05 3.26
C HIS A 3 12.02 3.16 2.45
N PHE A 4 11.89 1.90 2.86
CA PHE A 4 11.19 0.87 2.11
C PHE A 4 10.17 0.14 2.99
N VAL A 5 8.92 0.06 2.54
CA VAL A 5 7.82 -0.61 3.26
C VAL A 5 7.12 -1.57 2.33
N LEU A 6 7.05 -2.86 2.71
CA LEU A 6 6.27 -3.86 2.00
C LEU A 6 4.80 -3.75 2.40
N LEU A 7 3.88 -3.79 1.41
CA LEU A 7 2.44 -3.66 1.63
C LEU A 7 1.73 -5.01 1.82
N CYS A 8 2.43 -6.13 1.65
CA CYS A 8 1.87 -7.46 1.89
C CYS A 8 2.33 -8.03 3.23
N GLY A 9 1.42 -8.75 3.91
CA GLY A 9 1.76 -9.54 5.09
C GLY A 9 2.65 -10.73 4.72
N ALA A 10 3.86 -10.77 5.27
CA ALA A 10 4.84 -11.86 5.20
C ALA A 10 5.41 -12.20 3.80
N GLY A 11 6.55 -11.60 3.48
CA GLY A 11 7.71 -12.28 2.87
C GLY A 11 7.59 -12.90 1.47
N GLN A 12 6.51 -12.65 0.74
CA GLN A 12 6.36 -13.17 -0.63
C GLN A 12 7.19 -12.33 -1.62
N CYS A 13 7.88 -12.99 -2.56
CA CYS A 13 8.55 -12.29 -3.67
C CYS A 13 7.49 -11.70 -4.60
N GLY A 14 7.72 -10.47 -5.07
CA GLY A 14 6.74 -9.76 -5.91
C GLY A 14 5.58 -9.21 -5.08
N CYS A 15 5.89 -8.46 -4.03
CA CYS A 15 4.87 -7.73 -3.27
C CYS A 15 4.99 -6.23 -3.57
N PRO A 16 3.86 -5.52 -3.71
CA PRO A 16 3.86 -4.08 -3.78
C PRO A 16 4.58 -3.46 -2.58
N ALA A 17 5.39 -2.46 -2.87
CA ALA A 17 6.14 -1.74 -1.86
C ALA A 17 5.97 -0.23 -2.01
N VAL A 18 6.25 0.49 -0.93
CA VAL A 18 6.44 1.94 -0.91
C VAL A 18 7.94 2.19 -0.74
N GLU A 19 8.55 2.79 -1.77
CA GLU A 19 9.95 3.19 -1.77
C GLU A 19 10.04 4.72 -1.73
N ILE A 20 10.60 5.27 -0.66
CA ILE A 20 10.78 6.70 -0.44
C ILE A 20 12.25 7.04 -0.66
N THR A 21 12.51 7.92 -1.62
CA THR A 21 13.85 8.40 -1.99
C THR A 21 13.92 9.92 -1.87
N GLN A 22 15.09 10.51 -2.15
CA GLN A 22 15.23 11.98 -2.22
C GLN A 22 14.45 12.60 -3.40
N ASN A 23 14.16 11.81 -4.43
CA ASN A 23 13.53 12.29 -5.66
C ASN A 23 11.99 12.14 -5.66
N GLY A 24 11.43 11.51 -4.63
CA GLY A 24 10.00 11.22 -4.53
C GLY A 24 9.73 9.81 -4.02
N VAL A 25 8.51 9.32 -4.28
CA VAL A 25 8.01 8.04 -3.80
C VAL A 25 7.52 7.17 -4.94
N THR A 26 7.88 5.89 -4.92
CA THR A 26 7.34 4.88 -5.84
C THR A 26 6.48 3.91 -5.04
N ILE A 27 5.28 3.62 -5.55
CA ILE A 27 4.35 2.64 -4.96
C ILE A 27 3.99 1.60 -6.02
N GLY A 28 4.18 0.32 -5.73
CA GLY A 28 3.74 -0.76 -6.61
C GLY A 28 4.71 -1.94 -6.69
N GLU A 29 4.54 -2.76 -7.72
CA GLU A 29 5.30 -3.99 -7.95
C GLU A 29 5.71 -4.09 -9.43
N GLY A 30 6.97 -4.41 -9.70
CA GLY A 30 7.46 -4.60 -11.07
C GLY A 30 7.27 -3.37 -11.95
N ASP A 31 6.58 -3.53 -13.08
CA ASP A 31 6.23 -2.46 -14.01
C ASP A 31 4.94 -1.71 -13.66
N LYS A 32 4.14 -2.24 -12.72
CA LYS A 32 2.89 -1.65 -12.23
C LYS A 32 3.16 -0.73 -11.05
N VAL A 33 3.85 0.37 -11.33
CA VAL A 33 4.25 1.35 -10.32
C VAL A 33 3.66 2.73 -10.59
N VAL A 34 3.34 3.44 -9.51
CA VAL A 34 3.01 4.87 -9.52
C VAL A 34 4.17 5.63 -8.90
N LYS A 35 4.58 6.71 -9.56
CA LYS A 35 5.62 7.63 -9.06
C LYS A 35 4.96 8.93 -8.61
N LEU A 36 5.29 9.35 -7.40
CA LEU A 36 4.78 10.55 -6.76
C LEU A 36 5.93 11.50 -6.47
N THR A 37 5.72 12.79 -6.71
CA THR A 37 6.62 13.83 -6.18
C THR A 37 6.48 13.90 -4.65
N SER A 38 7.44 14.54 -3.98
CA SER A 38 7.39 14.76 -2.54
C SER A 38 6.11 15.51 -2.10
N GLU A 39 5.65 16.47 -2.91
CA GLU A 39 4.40 17.20 -2.64
C GLU A 39 3.17 16.30 -2.73
N GLN A 40 3.08 15.46 -3.76
CA GLN A 40 1.97 14.53 -3.94
C GLN A 40 1.94 13.47 -2.83
N TRP A 41 3.10 12.97 -2.43
CA TRP A 41 3.22 12.04 -1.30
C TRP A 41 2.79 12.68 0.02
N ASN A 42 3.23 13.90 0.30
CA ASN A 42 2.84 14.60 1.52
C ASN A 42 1.31 14.85 1.55
N LEU A 43 0.72 15.23 0.42
CA LEU A 43 -0.74 15.36 0.30
C LEU A 43 -1.45 14.03 0.59
N LEU A 44 -0.96 12.91 0.05
CA LEU A 44 -1.51 11.58 0.34
C LEU A 44 -1.45 11.26 1.83
N VAL A 45 -0.31 11.52 2.49
CA VAL A 45 -0.14 11.31 3.93
C VAL A 45 -1.10 12.20 4.74
N ASP A 46 -1.28 13.45 4.34
CA ASP A 46 -2.21 14.37 5.00
C ASP A 46 -3.65 13.89 4.88
N LYS A 47 -4.04 13.37 3.71
CA LYS A 47 -5.38 12.79 3.46
C LYS A 47 -5.64 11.53 4.30
N ILE A 48 -4.62 10.72 4.53
CA ILE A 48 -4.71 9.58 5.46
C ILE A 48 -4.87 10.06 6.90
N ARG A 49 -4.05 11.04 7.32
CA ARG A 49 -4.08 11.58 8.69
C ARG A 49 -5.36 12.34 9.01
N SER A 50 -5.96 13.01 8.04
CA SER A 50 -7.24 13.71 8.21
C SER A 50 -8.43 12.76 8.30
N GLY A 51 -8.25 11.48 7.95
CA GLY A 51 -9.33 10.50 7.85
C GLY A 51 -10.17 10.64 6.58
N GLU A 52 -9.70 11.36 5.56
CA GLU A 52 -10.34 11.37 4.24
C GLU A 52 -10.06 10.07 3.47
N LEU A 53 -8.87 9.49 3.69
CA LEU A 53 -8.52 8.14 3.28
C LEU A 53 -8.36 7.26 4.52
N THR A 54 -9.29 6.35 4.75
CA THR A 54 -9.32 5.47 5.93
C THR A 54 -9.03 4.02 5.57
N SER A 55 -8.78 3.20 6.58
CA SER A 55 -8.84 1.75 6.43
C SER A 55 -10.22 1.34 5.91
N LEU A 56 -10.23 0.36 5.02
CA LEU A 56 -11.46 -0.30 4.60
C LEU A 56 -11.87 -1.26 5.73
N GLU A 57 -13.13 -1.20 6.18
CA GLU A 57 -13.65 -2.21 7.09
C GLU A 57 -13.82 -3.53 6.33
N GLU A 58 -13.35 -4.64 6.92
CA GLU A 58 -13.66 -5.97 6.39
C GLU A 58 -15.17 -6.17 6.46
N VAL A 59 -15.83 -6.21 5.31
CA VAL A 59 -17.19 -6.75 5.24
C VAL A 59 -17.06 -8.22 5.66
N SER A 60 -17.61 -8.56 6.82
CA SER A 60 -17.74 -9.94 7.29
C SER A 60 -18.60 -10.71 6.28
N VAL A 61 -17.95 -11.30 5.28
CA VAL A 61 -18.58 -12.33 4.46
C VAL A 61 -18.77 -13.51 5.41
N GLU A 62 -20.03 -13.83 5.72
CA GLU A 62 -20.32 -15.06 6.43
C GLU A 62 -19.68 -16.21 5.65
N GLN A 63 -18.69 -16.85 6.26
CA GLN A 63 -17.99 -17.99 5.70
C GLN A 63 -19.02 -19.12 5.54
N SER A 64 -19.49 -19.36 4.32
CA SER A 64 -20.04 -20.67 3.99
C SER A 64 -18.86 -21.62 3.90
N ASP A 65 -18.68 -22.41 4.96
CA ASP A 65 -17.77 -23.55 5.01
C ASP A 65 -18.09 -24.51 3.87
N GLU A 66 -17.47 -24.34 2.70
CA GLU A 66 -17.29 -25.44 1.76
C GLU A 66 -15.79 -25.72 1.68
N CYS A 67 -15.37 -26.61 2.58
CA CYS A 67 -14.08 -27.26 2.54
C CYS A 67 -14.03 -28.09 1.25
N CYS A 68 -13.46 -27.52 0.17
CA CYS A 68 -13.15 -28.31 -1.00
C CYS A 68 -11.90 -29.16 -0.74
N CYS A 69 -12.12 -30.47 -0.94
CA CYS A 69 -11.19 -31.58 -0.81
C CYS A 69 -9.94 -31.44 -1.68
#